data_AF-A0A3D5EBF9-F1
#
_entry.id   AF-A0A3D5EBF9-F1
#
_cell.length_a   1.000
_cell.length_b   1.000
_cell.length_c   1.000
_cell.angle_alpha   90.00
_cell.angle_beta   90.00
_cell.angle_gamma   90.00
#
_symmetry.space_group_name_H-M   'P 1'
#
loop_
_entity.id
_entity.type
_entity.pdbx_description
1 polymer ?
#
loop_
_entity_poly.entity_id
_entity_poly.type
_entity_poly.pdbx_seq_one_letter_code
_entity_poly.pdbx_strand_id
1 'polypeptide(L)'
;MNWNQLGYLCRLLSPMSGLNKAQQEALSAPQHLEIYNDGQKNSPLATKLAKNLKEAEGEQQQRLALSYAALSSTLKEHSFDYKTKLLYLGVLFSVFILVNFIYQQFVIPSFSNVFSQFDVQVTEHMANLARFWLVASIALGLFLMVIILTVNALRQFANLTLLSASSAQLGLIIPKQIRHNYDALVALIEFPLYGTLQNDNRELSHLKTCQSNGLDIAEELELLVANKLEGLRDEITAHINRLITAFSILLVILIAHFLMGAYEPLFLMGEIV
;
A
#
# COMPACT_ATOMS: atom_id res chain seq x y z
N MET A 1 4.94 -7.86 -18.37
CA MET A 1 4.61 -9.24 -17.95
C MET A 1 4.28 -9.25 -16.47
N ASN A 2 3.44 -10.19 -16.03
CA ASN A 2 3.12 -10.44 -14.63
C ASN A 2 3.90 -11.66 -14.08
N TRP A 3 3.74 -11.98 -12.80
CA TRP A 3 4.45 -13.08 -12.14
C TRP A 3 4.02 -14.47 -12.64
N ASN A 4 2.75 -14.66 -12.99
CA ASN A 4 2.24 -15.91 -13.57
C ASN A 4 2.87 -16.21 -14.94
N GLN A 5 2.98 -15.17 -15.77
CA GLN A 5 3.61 -15.24 -17.09
C GLN A 5 5.12 -15.54 -16.97
N LEU A 6 5.81 -14.93 -16.01
CA LEU A 6 7.20 -15.29 -15.70
C LEU A 6 7.31 -16.75 -15.28
N GLY A 7 6.44 -17.22 -14.38
CA GLY A 7 6.43 -18.62 -13.93
C GLY A 7 6.18 -19.63 -15.05
N TYR A 8 5.33 -19.29 -16.02
CA TYR A 8 5.18 -20.10 -17.24
C TYR A 8 6.45 -20.13 -18.08
N LEU A 9 7.08 -18.98 -18.35
CA LEU A 9 8.37 -18.94 -19.06
C LEU A 9 9.45 -19.75 -18.35
N CYS A 10 9.52 -19.68 -17.03
CA CYS A 10 10.47 -20.43 -16.23
C CYS A 10 10.25 -21.95 -16.35
N ARG A 11 9.00 -22.42 -16.32
CA ARG A 11 8.68 -23.84 -16.54
C ARG A 11 9.10 -24.32 -17.94
N LEU A 12 8.87 -23.50 -18.95
CA LEU A 12 9.23 -23.78 -20.34
C LEU A 12 10.74 -23.89 -20.56
N LEU A 13 11.50 -22.96 -19.96
CA LEU A 13 12.96 -22.88 -20.07
C LEU A 13 13.68 -23.78 -19.04
N SER A 14 12.94 -24.44 -18.15
CA SER A 14 13.52 -25.38 -17.19
C SER A 14 14.09 -26.61 -17.90
N PRO A 15 15.14 -27.22 -17.35
CA PRO A 15 15.70 -28.46 -17.91
C PRO A 15 14.70 -29.63 -17.91
N MET A 16 13.64 -29.55 -17.09
CA MET A 16 12.59 -30.57 -17.00
C MET A 16 11.57 -30.50 -18.15
N SER A 17 11.57 -29.45 -18.98
CA SER A 17 10.57 -29.31 -20.05
C SER A 17 10.82 -30.27 -21.22
N GLY A 18 12.06 -30.69 -21.45
CA GLY A 18 12.44 -31.55 -22.58
C GLY A 18 12.23 -30.90 -23.97
N LEU A 19 11.95 -29.60 -24.02
CA LEU A 19 11.65 -28.87 -25.25
C LEU A 19 12.93 -28.44 -25.98
N ASN A 20 12.90 -28.46 -27.31
CA ASN A 20 13.96 -27.88 -28.12
C ASN A 20 13.81 -26.35 -28.23
N LYS A 21 14.87 -25.64 -28.68
CA LYS A 21 14.88 -24.17 -28.76
C LYS A 21 13.72 -23.61 -29.62
N ALA A 22 13.39 -24.27 -30.74
CA ALA A 22 12.32 -23.81 -31.63
C ALA A 22 10.93 -23.93 -30.98
N GLN A 23 10.68 -25.01 -30.23
CA GLN A 23 9.45 -25.19 -29.46
C GLN A 23 9.37 -24.18 -28.31
N GLN A 24 10.51 -23.91 -27.65
CA GLN A 24 10.57 -22.91 -26.59
C GLN A 24 10.24 -21.50 -27.13
N GLU A 25 10.78 -21.12 -28.29
CA GLU A 25 10.48 -19.85 -28.94
C GLU A 25 9.00 -19.74 -29.36
N ALA A 26 8.45 -20.78 -29.97
CA ALA A 26 7.06 -20.82 -30.40
C ALA A 26 6.09 -20.65 -29.20
N LEU A 27 6.33 -21.37 -28.11
CA LEU A 27 5.49 -21.34 -26.91
C LEU A 27 5.75 -20.11 -26.01
N SER A 28 6.82 -19.36 -26.25
CA SER A 28 7.10 -18.07 -25.61
C SER A 28 6.42 -16.90 -26.32
N ALA A 29 5.68 -17.15 -27.41
CA ALA A 29 4.99 -16.12 -28.16
C ALA A 29 3.93 -15.39 -27.31
N PRO A 30 3.64 -14.10 -27.59
CA PRO A 30 2.69 -13.30 -26.81
C PRO A 30 1.32 -13.95 -26.62
N GLN A 31 0.83 -14.65 -27.66
CA GLN A 31 -0.46 -15.35 -27.66
C GLN A 31 -0.56 -16.40 -26.55
N HIS A 32 0.52 -17.15 -26.29
CA HIS A 32 0.55 -18.16 -25.22
C HIS A 32 0.71 -17.54 -23.84
N LEU A 33 1.44 -16.42 -23.74
CA LEU A 33 1.61 -15.68 -22.50
C LEU A 33 0.34 -14.98 -22.03
N GLU A 34 -0.53 -14.60 -22.97
CA GLU A 34 -1.79 -13.93 -22.67
C GLU A 34 -2.77 -14.82 -21.89
N ILE A 35 -2.73 -16.14 -22.08
CA ILE A 35 -3.54 -17.12 -21.31
C ILE A 35 -3.26 -17.01 -19.81
N TYR A 36 -2.03 -16.68 -19.44
CA TYR A 36 -1.61 -16.51 -18.04
C TYR A 36 -1.82 -15.08 -17.51
N ASN A 37 -2.43 -14.21 -18.32
CA ASN A 37 -2.83 -12.86 -17.93
C ASN A 37 -4.21 -12.88 -17.25
N ASP A 38 -4.27 -13.43 -16.05
CA ASP A 38 -5.49 -13.56 -15.23
C ASP A 38 -5.91 -12.23 -14.58
N GLY A 39 -6.00 -11.15 -15.38
CA GLY A 39 -6.30 -9.80 -14.91
C GLY A 39 -5.22 -9.16 -14.01
N GLN A 40 -4.10 -9.85 -13.79
CA GLN A 40 -3.00 -9.37 -12.96
C GLN A 40 -2.30 -8.17 -13.60
N LYS A 41 -1.91 -7.20 -12.77
CA LYS A 41 -1.13 -6.07 -13.24
C LYS A 41 0.28 -6.48 -13.68
N ASN A 42 0.80 -5.78 -14.68
CA ASN A 42 2.19 -5.92 -15.09
C ASN A 42 3.13 -5.57 -13.92
N SER A 43 4.12 -6.43 -13.67
CA SER A 43 5.21 -6.15 -12.75
C SER A 43 6.46 -5.77 -13.56
N PRO A 44 7.03 -4.58 -13.32
CA PRO A 44 8.29 -4.20 -13.93
C PRO A 44 9.45 -5.12 -13.51
N LEU A 45 9.44 -5.62 -12.26
CA LEU A 45 10.41 -6.62 -11.78
C LEU A 45 10.28 -7.94 -12.56
N ALA A 46 9.07 -8.50 -12.66
CA ALA A 46 8.86 -9.72 -13.44
C ALA A 46 9.30 -9.56 -14.91
N THR A 47 9.09 -8.37 -15.48
CA THR A 47 9.51 -8.05 -16.85
C THR A 47 11.03 -7.96 -16.97
N LYS A 48 11.73 -7.34 -16.00
CA LYS A 48 13.20 -7.30 -15.93
C LYS A 48 13.79 -8.71 -15.81
N LEU A 49 13.23 -9.53 -14.92
CA LEU A 49 13.67 -10.93 -14.73
C LEU A 49 13.45 -11.77 -15.98
N ALA A 50 12.29 -11.64 -16.63
CA ALA A 50 11.99 -12.35 -17.87
C ALA A 50 12.97 -11.98 -19.01
N LYS A 51 13.37 -10.70 -19.09
CA LYS A 51 14.37 -10.26 -20.07
C LYS A 51 15.73 -10.92 -19.80
N ASN A 52 16.21 -10.85 -18.56
CA ASN A 52 17.49 -11.45 -18.19
C ASN A 52 17.50 -12.99 -18.36
N LEU A 53 16.37 -13.65 -18.11
CA LEU A 53 16.22 -15.10 -18.32
C LEU A 53 16.34 -15.49 -19.81
N LYS A 54 15.82 -14.65 -20.71
CA LYS A 54 15.93 -14.88 -22.17
C LYS A 54 17.33 -14.59 -22.71
N GLU A 55 18.05 -13.65 -22.09
CA GLU A 55 19.42 -13.28 -22.46
C GLU A 55 20.47 -14.27 -21.91
N ALA A 56 20.15 -15.02 -20.85
CA ALA A 56 21.02 -16.06 -20.32
C ALA A 56 21.03 -17.30 -21.23
N GLU A 57 22.17 -17.98 -21.32
CA GLU A 57 22.34 -19.20 -22.12
C GLU A 57 22.85 -20.39 -21.27
N GLY A 58 22.52 -21.60 -21.71
CA GLY A 58 23.06 -22.84 -21.16
C GLY A 58 22.67 -23.11 -19.70
N GLU A 59 23.66 -23.49 -18.89
CA GLU A 59 23.48 -23.87 -17.48
C GLU A 59 22.96 -22.70 -16.62
N GLN A 60 23.35 -21.46 -16.95
CA GLN A 60 22.88 -20.28 -16.24
C GLN A 60 21.38 -20.05 -16.45
N GLN A 61 20.89 -20.23 -17.68
CA GLN A 61 19.47 -20.10 -17.99
C GLN A 61 18.63 -21.13 -17.24
N GLN A 62 19.10 -22.38 -17.20
CA GLN A 62 18.44 -23.47 -16.48
C GLN A 62 18.36 -23.20 -14.97
N ARG A 63 19.45 -22.73 -14.37
CA ARG A 63 19.49 -22.37 -12.95
C ARG A 63 18.53 -21.23 -12.61
N LEU A 64 18.49 -20.19 -13.44
CA LEU A 64 17.55 -19.07 -13.27
C LEU A 64 16.09 -19.53 -13.43
N ALA A 65 15.82 -20.37 -14.42
CA ALA A 65 14.50 -20.93 -14.68
C ALA A 65 13.99 -21.75 -13.47
N LEU A 66 14.83 -22.59 -12.87
CA LEU A 66 14.46 -23.35 -11.67
C LEU A 66 14.19 -22.44 -10.47
N SER A 67 15.09 -21.48 -10.22
CA SER A 67 14.96 -20.54 -9.09
C SER A 67 13.69 -19.69 -9.16
N TYR A 68 13.36 -19.18 -10.36
CA TYR A 68 12.18 -18.33 -10.55
C TYR A 68 10.87 -19.10 -10.75
N ALA A 69 10.93 -20.36 -11.19
CA ALA A 69 9.75 -21.22 -11.24
C ALA A 69 9.16 -21.41 -9.83
N ALA A 70 10.01 -21.70 -8.84
CA ALA A 70 9.64 -21.81 -7.43
C ALA A 70 9.00 -20.51 -6.91
N LEU A 71 9.66 -19.37 -7.15
CA LEU A 71 9.19 -18.04 -6.70
C LEU A 71 7.84 -17.59 -7.30
N SER A 72 7.52 -18.04 -8.52
CA SER A 72 6.33 -17.54 -9.23
C SER A 72 5.01 -17.82 -8.52
N SER A 73 4.95 -18.90 -7.73
CA SER A 73 3.76 -19.28 -6.96
C SER A 73 3.55 -18.39 -5.73
N THR A 74 4.65 -17.94 -5.13
CA THR A 74 4.73 -17.16 -3.89
C THR A 74 4.41 -15.67 -4.12
N LEU A 75 4.80 -15.14 -5.27
CA LEU A 75 4.73 -13.71 -5.60
C LEU A 75 3.36 -13.25 -6.12
N LYS A 76 2.29 -14.02 -5.86
CA LYS A 76 0.92 -13.67 -6.26
C LYS A 76 0.47 -12.36 -5.61
N GLU A 77 -0.37 -11.63 -6.35
CA GLU A 77 -0.94 -10.34 -5.92
C GLU A 77 -1.71 -10.52 -4.60
N HIS A 78 -1.50 -9.60 -3.66
CA HIS A 78 -2.19 -9.60 -2.38
C HIS A 78 -3.22 -8.48 -2.34
N SER A 79 -4.46 -8.85 -2.05
CA SER A 79 -5.55 -7.91 -1.81
C SER A 79 -5.63 -7.58 -0.32
N PHE A 80 -5.38 -6.32 0.01
CA PHE A 80 -5.64 -5.84 1.35
C PHE A 80 -7.09 -5.41 1.49
N ASP A 81 -7.73 -5.79 2.59
CA ASP A 81 -9.10 -5.39 2.93
C ASP A 81 -9.14 -4.05 3.70
N TYR A 82 -8.63 -2.99 3.08
CA TYR A 82 -8.73 -1.62 3.61
C TYR A 82 -9.77 -0.76 2.89
N LYS A 83 -10.25 -1.18 1.72
CA LYS A 83 -11.15 -0.38 0.86
C LYS A 83 -12.44 -0.03 1.60
N THR A 84 -13.04 -1.02 2.26
CA THR A 84 -14.27 -0.85 3.03
C THR A 84 -14.07 0.14 4.18
N LYS A 85 -12.93 0.04 4.89
CA LYS A 85 -12.58 0.94 6.00
C LYS A 85 -12.40 2.39 5.53
N LEU A 86 -11.66 2.59 4.44
CA LEU A 86 -11.46 3.93 3.87
C LEU A 86 -12.75 4.52 3.31
N LEU A 87 -13.59 3.70 2.66
CA LEU A 87 -14.89 4.14 2.17
C LEU A 87 -15.78 4.61 3.32
N TYR A 88 -15.89 3.81 4.38
CA TYR A 88 -16.65 4.18 5.57
C TYR A 88 -16.16 5.50 6.16
N LEU A 89 -14.85 5.66 6.30
CA LEU A 89 -14.23 6.86 6.84
C LEU A 89 -14.47 8.09 5.95
N GLY A 90 -14.42 7.91 4.63
CA GLY A 90 -14.75 8.94 3.65
C GLY A 90 -16.22 9.39 3.76
N VAL A 91 -17.15 8.44 3.85
CA VAL A 91 -18.59 8.74 4.03
C VAL A 91 -18.82 9.47 5.35
N LEU A 92 -18.25 8.99 6.46
CA LEU A 92 -18.40 9.62 7.77
C LEU A 92 -17.85 11.05 7.78
N PHE A 93 -16.68 11.27 7.16
CA PHE A 93 -16.12 12.60 6.96
C PHE A 93 -17.05 13.49 6.12
N SER A 94 -17.57 13.01 4.99
CA SER A 94 -18.51 13.77 4.16
C SER A 94 -19.78 14.17 4.90
N VAL A 95 -20.35 13.27 5.70
CA VAL A 95 -21.53 13.56 6.54
C VAL A 95 -21.17 14.63 7.58
N PHE A 96 -20.01 14.52 8.25
CA PHE A 96 -19.56 15.51 9.22
C PHE A 96 -19.42 16.91 8.60
N ILE A 97 -18.83 17.01 7.40
CA ILE A 97 -18.72 18.27 6.66
C ILE A 97 -20.10 18.83 6.30
N LEU A 98 -21.00 17.99 5.81
CA LEU A 98 -22.36 18.41 5.45
C LEU A 98 -23.12 18.96 6.66
N VAL A 99 -23.08 18.25 7.80
CA VAL A 99 -23.73 18.68 9.04
C VAL A 99 -23.14 19.99 9.54
N ASN A 100 -21.80 20.14 9.54
CA ASN A 100 -21.15 21.40 9.91
C ASN A 100 -21.57 22.54 8.98
N PHE A 101 -21.61 22.28 7.67
CA PHE A 101 -22.02 23.29 6.70
C PHE A 101 -23.45 23.78 6.97
N ILE A 102 -24.40 22.86 7.18
CA ILE A 102 -25.79 23.21 7.54
C ILE A 102 -25.81 24.02 8.84
N TYR A 103 -25.07 23.60 9.85
CA TYR A 103 -25.01 24.28 11.14
C TYR A 103 -24.52 25.72 11.00
N GLN A 104 -23.47 25.93 10.19
CA GLN A 104 -22.87 27.24 9.96
C GLN A 104 -23.77 28.18 9.16
N GLN A 105 -24.48 27.66 8.15
CA GLN A 105 -25.31 28.49 7.27
C GLN A 105 -26.68 28.83 7.86
N PHE A 106 -27.27 27.92 8.63
CA PHE A 106 -28.65 28.06 9.08
C PHE A 106 -28.76 28.20 10.59
N VAL A 107 -28.01 27.41 11.36
CA VAL A 107 -28.21 27.31 12.81
C VAL A 107 -27.55 28.46 13.55
N ILE A 108 -26.27 28.73 13.27
CA ILE A 108 -25.52 29.82 13.90
C ILE A 108 -26.17 31.19 13.68
N PRO A 109 -26.55 31.59 12.45
CA PRO A 109 -27.21 32.88 12.23
C PRO A 109 -28.55 32.98 12.96
N SER A 110 -29.33 31.90 13.01
CA SER A 110 -30.63 31.88 13.70
C SER A 110 -30.46 32.10 15.20
N PHE A 111 -29.53 31.40 15.85
CA PHE A 111 -29.23 31.60 17.27
C PHE A 111 -28.66 32.99 17.55
N SER A 112 -27.75 33.49 16.70
CA SER A 112 -27.20 34.83 16.86
C SER A 112 -28.27 35.91 16.78
N ASN A 113 -29.26 35.75 15.91
CA ASN A 113 -30.38 36.67 15.79
C ASN A 113 -31.27 36.64 17.05
N VAL A 114 -31.55 35.47 17.60
CA VAL A 114 -32.33 35.34 18.84
C VAL A 114 -31.57 35.91 20.03
N PHE A 115 -30.31 35.52 20.24
CA PHE A 115 -29.52 35.99 21.38
C PHE A 115 -29.30 37.51 21.38
N SER A 116 -29.15 38.12 20.21
CA SER A 116 -29.08 39.59 20.10
C SER A 116 -30.38 40.31 20.45
N GLN A 117 -31.55 39.66 20.30
CA GLN A 117 -32.83 40.22 20.75
C GLN A 117 -33.01 40.15 22.27
N PHE A 118 -32.41 39.15 22.92
CA PHE A 118 -32.50 38.93 24.36
C PHE A 118 -31.29 39.46 25.15
N ASP A 119 -30.37 40.18 24.49
CA ASP A 119 -29.13 40.73 25.06
C ASP A 119 -28.24 39.65 25.74
N VAL A 120 -28.31 38.42 25.24
CA VAL A 120 -27.50 37.29 25.71
C VAL A 120 -26.23 37.20 24.88
N GLN A 121 -25.08 37.11 25.53
CA GLN A 121 -23.80 36.97 24.84
C GLN A 121 -23.67 35.58 24.21
N VAL A 122 -23.18 35.53 22.97
CA VAL A 122 -22.85 34.27 22.28
C VAL A 122 -21.73 33.56 23.04
N THR A 123 -21.91 32.27 23.31
CA THR A 123 -20.92 31.48 24.07
C THR A 123 -19.61 31.31 23.30
N GLU A 124 -18.51 31.15 24.04
CA GLU A 124 -17.19 30.96 23.45
C GLU A 124 -17.10 29.71 22.57
N HIS A 125 -17.76 28.61 22.94
CA HIS A 125 -17.73 27.38 22.15
C HIS A 125 -18.41 27.55 20.79
N MET A 126 -19.57 28.21 20.75
CA MET A 126 -20.28 28.52 19.51
C MET A 126 -19.49 29.48 18.62
N ALA A 127 -18.87 30.51 19.22
CA ALA A 127 -18.01 31.47 18.49
C ALA A 127 -16.75 30.80 17.91
N ASN A 128 -16.10 29.90 18.66
CA ASN A 128 -14.94 29.15 18.19
C ASN A 128 -15.31 28.17 17.07
N LEU A 129 -16.47 27.52 17.17
CA LEU A 129 -16.99 26.66 16.11
C LEU A 129 -17.22 27.47 14.83
N ALA A 130 -17.85 28.64 14.91
CA ALA A 130 -18.05 29.54 13.77
C ALA A 130 -16.74 29.96 13.09
N ARG A 131 -15.71 30.25 13.91
CA ARG A 131 -14.42 30.76 13.42
C ARG A 131 -13.54 29.69 12.78
N PHE A 132 -13.47 28.50 13.39
CA PHE A 132 -12.43 27.52 13.05
C PHE A 132 -12.93 26.31 12.26
N TRP A 133 -14.24 26.13 12.04
CA TRP A 133 -14.76 24.92 11.38
C TRP A 133 -14.13 24.67 10.00
N LEU A 134 -13.95 25.73 9.19
CA LEU A 134 -13.43 25.61 7.82
C LEU A 134 -11.95 25.20 7.84
N VAL A 135 -11.16 25.80 8.74
CA VAL A 135 -9.75 25.43 8.94
C VAL A 135 -9.63 23.98 9.38
N ALA A 136 -10.43 23.56 10.37
CA ALA A 136 -10.46 22.18 10.85
C ALA A 136 -10.89 21.19 9.74
N SER A 137 -11.89 21.56 8.95
CA SER A 137 -12.40 20.76 7.82
C SER A 137 -11.34 20.57 6.73
N ILE A 138 -10.64 21.64 6.35
CA ILE A 138 -9.55 21.58 5.37
C ILE A 138 -8.39 20.74 5.91
N ALA A 139 -7.97 20.97 7.17
CA ALA A 139 -6.89 20.21 7.78
C ALA A 139 -7.21 18.71 7.81
N LEU A 140 -8.43 18.34 8.19
CA LEU A 140 -8.88 16.95 8.20
C LEU A 140 -8.98 16.36 6.78
N GLY A 141 -9.47 17.13 5.81
CA GLY A 141 -9.51 16.72 4.41
C GLY A 141 -8.12 16.48 3.81
N LEU A 142 -7.15 17.35 4.11
CA LEU A 142 -5.75 17.17 3.72
C LEU A 142 -5.17 15.91 4.37
N PHE A 143 -5.46 15.66 5.65
CA PHE A 143 -5.02 14.45 6.32
C PHE A 143 -5.61 13.18 5.69
N LEU A 144 -6.90 13.18 5.33
CA LEU A 144 -7.54 12.07 4.61
C LEU A 144 -6.87 11.83 3.26
N MET A 145 -6.58 12.90 2.52
CA MET A 145 -5.89 12.82 1.23
C MET A 145 -4.50 12.18 1.37
N VAL A 146 -3.73 12.58 2.39
CA VAL A 146 -2.42 11.97 2.69
C VAL A 146 -2.57 10.48 2.98
N ILE A 147 -3.58 10.06 3.75
CA ILE A 147 -3.84 8.64 4.04
C ILE A 147 -4.11 7.88 2.75
N ILE A 148 -4.98 8.39 1.87
CA ILE A 148 -5.32 7.75 0.59
C ILE A 148 -4.07 7.59 -0.29
N LEU A 149 -3.25 8.65 -0.40
CA LEU A 149 -2.00 8.60 -1.16
C LEU A 149 -1.03 7.57 -0.57
N THR A 150 -0.88 7.55 0.76
CA THR A 150 -0.01 6.59 1.47
C THR A 150 -0.45 5.16 1.20
N VAL A 151 -1.73 4.86 1.34
CA VAL A 151 -2.28 3.52 1.13
C VAL A 151 -2.08 3.06 -0.31
N ASN A 152 -2.36 3.93 -1.28
CA ASN A 152 -2.12 3.62 -2.69
C ASN A 152 -0.65 3.39 -3.01
N ALA A 153 0.25 4.14 -2.37
CA ALA A 153 1.68 3.94 -2.51
C ALA A 153 2.12 2.59 -1.89
N LEU A 154 1.71 2.29 -0.65
CA LEU A 154 2.03 1.03 0.03
C LEU A 154 1.49 -0.21 -0.70
N ARG A 155 0.34 -0.09 -1.39
CA ARG A 155 -0.17 -1.16 -2.26
C ARG A 155 0.83 -1.54 -3.37
N GLN A 156 1.56 -0.56 -3.91
CA GLN A 156 2.54 -0.81 -4.96
C GLN A 156 3.77 -1.57 -4.43
N PHE A 157 4.16 -1.29 -3.17
CA PHE A 157 5.23 -2.01 -2.48
C PHE A 157 4.84 -3.46 -2.20
N ALA A 158 3.66 -3.68 -1.63
CA ALA A 158 3.18 -5.01 -1.30
C ALA A 158 2.97 -5.96 -2.49
N ASN A 159 2.71 -5.39 -3.67
CA ASN A 159 2.50 -6.14 -4.92
C ASN A 159 3.72 -6.14 -5.85
N LEU A 160 4.87 -5.64 -5.38
CA LEU A 160 6.13 -5.62 -6.14
C LEU A 160 5.97 -5.00 -7.54
N THR A 161 5.18 -3.92 -7.64
CA THR A 161 4.93 -3.23 -8.91
C THR A 161 5.93 -2.09 -9.16
N LEU A 162 6.83 -1.84 -8.21
CA LEU A 162 7.92 -0.86 -8.34
C LEU A 162 9.21 -1.59 -8.71
N LEU A 163 10.14 -0.88 -9.35
CA LEU A 163 11.50 -1.39 -9.61
C LEU A 163 12.47 -1.06 -8.47
N SER A 164 12.22 0.03 -7.74
CA SER A 164 13.01 0.42 -6.58
C SER A 164 12.17 1.27 -5.63
N ALA A 165 12.51 1.25 -4.34
CA ALA A 165 11.87 2.13 -3.35
C ALA A 165 12.35 3.59 -3.41
N SER A 166 13.35 3.90 -4.24
CA SER A 166 14.17 5.12 -4.13
C SER A 166 13.59 6.40 -4.73
N SER A 167 12.29 6.45 -5.06
CA SER A 167 11.73 7.69 -5.59
C SER A 167 11.60 8.76 -4.49
N ALA A 168 12.15 9.94 -4.74
CA ALA A 168 12.18 11.05 -3.77
C ALA A 168 10.77 11.48 -3.30
N GLN A 169 9.74 11.25 -4.10
CA GLN A 169 8.34 11.56 -3.77
C GLN A 169 7.74 10.55 -2.78
N LEU A 170 8.10 9.26 -2.90
CA LEU A 170 7.72 8.24 -1.91
C LEU A 170 8.43 8.49 -0.57
N GLY A 171 9.59 9.16 -0.64
CA GLY A 171 10.36 9.89 0.39
C GLY A 171 9.63 10.34 1.64
N LEU A 172 8.55 11.09 1.45
CA LEU A 172 7.88 11.80 2.52
C LEU A 172 6.77 10.97 3.17
N ILE A 173 6.20 10.04 2.41
CA ILE A 173 4.92 9.41 2.71
C ILE A 173 5.14 8.01 3.32
N ILE A 174 6.15 7.28 2.84
CA ILE A 174 6.38 5.90 3.25
C ILE A 174 7.46 5.83 4.33
N PRO A 175 7.26 5.08 5.43
CA PRO A 175 8.28 4.84 6.45
C PRO A 175 9.59 4.26 5.86
N LYS A 176 10.74 4.74 6.35
CA LYS A 176 12.07 4.24 5.91
C LYS A 176 12.22 2.72 6.07
N GLN A 177 11.63 2.16 7.12
CA GLN A 177 11.70 0.72 7.41
C GLN A 177 11.03 -0.14 6.33
N ILE A 178 9.83 0.24 5.89
CA ILE A 178 9.10 -0.46 4.81
C ILE A 178 9.92 -0.42 3.50
N ARG A 179 10.59 0.70 3.23
CA ARG A 179 11.45 0.81 2.04
C ARG A 179 12.68 -0.06 2.13
N HIS A 180 13.35 -0.05 3.28
CA HIS A 180 14.52 -0.90 3.49
C HIS A 180 14.18 -2.39 3.35
N ASN A 181 13.07 -2.81 3.95
CA ASN A 181 12.57 -4.19 3.84
C ASN A 181 12.17 -4.54 2.40
N TYR A 182 11.60 -3.60 1.65
CA TYR A 182 11.30 -3.78 0.24
C TYR A 182 12.56 -3.90 -0.62
N ASP A 183 13.54 -3.01 -0.45
CA ASP A 183 14.80 -3.08 -1.20
C ASP A 183 15.57 -4.36 -0.86
N ALA A 184 15.52 -4.82 0.39
CA ALA A 184 16.05 -6.10 0.81
C ALA A 184 15.34 -7.29 0.14
N LEU A 185 14.01 -7.25 0.02
CA LEU A 185 13.22 -8.25 -0.69
C LEU A 185 13.54 -8.28 -2.18
N VAL A 186 13.67 -7.12 -2.83
CA VAL A 186 14.09 -7.02 -4.24
C VAL A 186 15.50 -7.59 -4.43
N ALA A 187 16.44 -7.24 -3.54
CA ALA A 187 17.79 -7.80 -3.56
C ALA A 187 17.80 -9.33 -3.40
N LEU A 188 16.93 -9.87 -2.54
CA LEU A 188 16.76 -11.30 -2.37
C LEU A 188 16.23 -11.97 -3.65
N ILE A 189 15.20 -11.39 -4.28
CA ILE A 189 14.66 -11.88 -5.55
C ILE A 189 15.71 -11.82 -6.68
N GLU A 190 16.56 -10.80 -6.69
CA GLU A 190 17.61 -10.64 -7.71
C GLU A 190 18.88 -11.46 -7.42
N PHE A 191 18.97 -12.14 -6.27
CA PHE A 191 20.13 -12.94 -5.88
C PHE A 191 20.57 -13.98 -6.93
N PRO A 192 19.67 -14.77 -7.56
CA PRO A 192 20.08 -15.75 -8.57
C PRO A 192 20.76 -15.15 -9.80
N LEU A 193 20.52 -13.87 -10.11
CA LEU A 193 21.10 -13.17 -11.26
C LEU A 193 22.50 -12.63 -10.97
N TYR A 194 22.69 -12.02 -9.80
CA TYR A 194 23.90 -11.25 -9.51
C TYR A 194 24.82 -11.94 -8.50
N GLY A 195 24.32 -12.91 -7.73
CA GLY A 195 25.07 -13.71 -6.75
C GLY A 195 25.53 -12.94 -5.51
N THR A 196 26.03 -11.73 -5.66
CA THR A 196 26.46 -10.85 -4.57
C THR A 196 26.02 -9.42 -4.87
N LEU A 197 25.11 -8.89 -4.06
CA LEU A 197 24.76 -7.47 -4.06
C LEU A 197 25.53 -6.76 -2.94
N GLN A 198 25.89 -5.49 -3.15
CA GLN A 198 26.73 -4.70 -2.22
C GLN A 198 26.13 -4.52 -0.81
N ASN A 199 24.82 -4.73 -0.64
CA ASN A 199 24.13 -4.69 0.65
C ASN A 199 23.94 -6.12 1.18
N ASP A 200 24.96 -6.63 1.86
CA ASP A 200 24.94 -7.96 2.46
C ASP A 200 24.00 -7.97 3.68
N ASN A 201 22.77 -8.44 3.48
CA ASN A 201 21.81 -8.68 4.55
C ASN A 201 21.94 -10.12 5.05
N ARG A 202 21.46 -10.39 6.28
CA ARG A 202 21.56 -11.71 6.92
C ARG A 202 21.03 -12.84 6.03
N GLU A 203 19.93 -12.60 5.31
CA GLU A 203 19.31 -13.55 4.39
C GLU A 203 20.17 -13.84 3.15
N LEU A 204 20.83 -12.82 2.61
CA LEU A 204 21.76 -12.97 1.47
C LEU A 204 23.03 -13.73 1.90
N SER A 205 23.55 -13.44 3.09
CA SER A 205 24.69 -14.18 3.65
C SER A 205 24.37 -15.66 3.91
N HIS A 206 23.13 -15.96 4.31
CA HIS A 206 22.65 -17.34 4.48
C HIS A 206 22.59 -18.06 3.14
N LEU A 207 21.95 -17.48 2.12
CA LEU A 207 21.89 -18.07 0.78
C LEU A 207 23.27 -18.30 0.17
N LYS A 208 24.19 -17.36 0.36
CA LYS A 208 25.58 -17.51 -0.07
C LYS A 208 26.26 -18.71 0.61
N THR A 209 26.00 -18.89 1.91
CA THR A 209 26.52 -20.02 2.67
C THR A 209 25.92 -21.34 2.17
N CYS A 210 24.60 -21.41 1.98
CA CYS A 210 23.93 -22.58 1.41
C CYS A 210 24.49 -22.95 0.03
N GLN A 211 24.65 -21.96 -0.85
CA GLN A 211 25.23 -22.15 -2.18
C GLN A 211 26.68 -22.66 -2.11
N SER A 212 27.50 -22.10 -1.21
CA SER A 212 28.90 -22.52 -1.05
C SER A 212 29.04 -23.97 -0.53
N ASN A 213 28.00 -24.48 0.13
CA ASN A 213 27.94 -25.85 0.64
C ASN A 213 27.23 -26.82 -0.35
N GLY A 214 26.87 -26.36 -1.55
CA GLY A 214 26.28 -27.21 -2.59
C GLY A 214 24.80 -27.51 -2.41
N LEU A 215 24.09 -26.77 -1.55
CA LEU A 215 22.63 -26.88 -1.41
C LEU A 215 21.93 -26.27 -2.62
N ASP A 216 20.84 -26.88 -3.09
CA ASP A 216 19.94 -26.24 -4.04
C ASP A 216 19.28 -25.03 -3.35
N ILE A 217 19.51 -23.85 -3.94
CA ILE A 217 19.06 -22.58 -3.38
C ILE A 217 17.62 -22.24 -3.78
N ALA A 218 17.00 -22.97 -4.71
CA ALA A 218 15.68 -22.61 -5.22
C ALA A 218 14.60 -22.70 -4.12
N GLU A 219 14.58 -23.78 -3.35
CA GLU A 219 13.63 -23.99 -2.25
C GLU A 219 13.88 -23.00 -1.09
N GLU A 220 15.15 -22.83 -0.70
CA GLU A 220 15.52 -21.91 0.38
C GLU A 220 15.21 -20.45 0.02
N LEU A 221 15.45 -20.07 -1.24
CA LEU A 221 15.10 -18.75 -1.75
C LEU A 221 13.58 -18.53 -1.71
N GLU A 222 12.79 -19.52 -2.14
CA GLU A 222 11.33 -19.43 -2.09
C GLU A 222 10.85 -19.18 -0.66
N LEU A 223 11.36 -19.94 0.31
CA LEU A 223 10.97 -19.84 1.71
C LEU A 223 11.36 -18.49 2.32
N LEU A 224 12.59 -18.01 2.06
CA LEU A 224 13.05 -16.71 2.56
C LEU A 224 12.26 -15.55 1.93
N VAL A 225 11.97 -15.63 0.63
CA VAL A 225 11.16 -14.63 -0.09
C VAL A 225 9.72 -14.63 0.44
N ALA A 226 9.11 -15.80 0.64
CA ALA A 226 7.79 -15.94 1.23
C ALA A 226 7.71 -15.23 2.59
N ASN A 227 8.63 -15.58 3.49
CA ASN A 227 8.68 -15.03 4.84
C ASN A 227 8.88 -13.51 4.86
N LYS A 228 9.77 -12.97 4.00
CA LYS A 228 10.00 -11.52 3.93
C LYS A 228 8.85 -10.78 3.28
N LEU A 229 8.20 -11.37 2.29
CA LEU A 229 7.03 -10.80 1.66
C LEU A 229 5.85 -10.75 2.64
N GLU A 230 5.62 -11.79 3.43
CA GLU A 230 4.60 -11.82 4.48
C GLU A 230 4.89 -10.77 5.56
N GLY A 231 6.12 -10.73 6.09
CA GLY A 231 6.52 -9.71 7.06
C GLY A 231 6.35 -8.28 6.54
N LEU A 232 6.69 -8.02 5.28
CA LEU A 232 6.46 -6.72 4.65
C LEU A 232 4.96 -6.39 4.55
N ARG A 233 4.12 -7.36 4.18
CA ARG A 233 2.66 -7.18 4.09
C ARG A 233 2.05 -6.90 5.46
N ASP A 234 2.54 -7.54 6.51
CA ASP A 234 2.08 -7.30 7.89
C ASP A 234 2.48 -5.91 8.37
N GLU A 235 3.73 -5.48 8.13
CA GLU A 235 4.19 -4.13 8.46
C GLU A 235 3.36 -3.05 7.74
N ILE A 236 3.07 -3.26 6.45
CA ILE A 236 2.22 -2.39 5.65
C ILE A 236 0.81 -2.33 6.24
N THR A 237 0.20 -3.48 6.54
CA THR A 237 -1.15 -3.57 7.13
C THR A 237 -1.22 -2.85 8.47
N ALA A 238 -0.24 -3.09 9.34
CA ALA A 238 -0.14 -2.44 10.65
C ALA A 238 0.04 -0.92 10.53
N HIS A 239 0.80 -0.45 9.53
CA HIS A 239 0.94 0.98 9.27
C HIS A 239 -0.36 1.62 8.77
N ILE A 240 -1.05 0.98 7.83
CA ILE A 240 -2.36 1.45 7.32
C ILE A 240 -3.38 1.51 8.45
N ASN A 241 -3.48 0.47 9.28
CA ASN A 241 -4.40 0.44 10.42
C ASN A 241 -4.09 1.57 11.41
N ARG A 242 -2.81 1.84 11.72
CA ARG A 242 -2.42 2.97 12.58
C ARG A 242 -2.88 4.32 12.03
N LEU A 243 -2.72 4.56 10.73
CA LEU A 243 -3.17 5.80 10.09
C LEU A 243 -4.69 5.95 10.15
N ILE A 244 -5.43 4.89 9.84
CA ILE A 244 -6.90 4.89 9.92
C ILE A 244 -7.35 5.14 11.36
N THR A 245 -6.76 4.47 12.35
CA THR A 245 -7.09 4.68 13.77
C THR A 245 -6.81 6.12 14.22
N ALA A 246 -5.67 6.70 13.84
CA ALA A 246 -5.34 8.08 14.17
C ALA A 246 -6.36 9.06 13.58
N PHE A 247 -6.77 8.87 12.32
CA PHE A 247 -7.81 9.68 11.71
C PHE A 247 -9.16 9.52 12.40
N SER A 248 -9.57 8.29 12.72
CA SER A 248 -10.82 8.03 13.43
C SER A 248 -10.87 8.73 14.79
N ILE A 249 -9.78 8.68 15.57
CA ILE A 249 -9.68 9.38 16.86
C ILE A 249 -9.83 10.89 16.66
N LEU A 250 -9.11 11.47 15.70
CA LEU A 250 -9.17 12.90 15.42
C LEU A 250 -10.58 13.33 14.99
N LEU A 251 -11.24 12.54 14.14
CA LEU A 251 -12.61 12.79 13.69
C LEU A 251 -13.60 12.73 14.86
N VAL A 252 -13.47 11.76 15.77
CA VAL A 252 -14.32 11.66 16.98
C VAL A 252 -14.13 12.87 17.88
N ILE A 253 -12.90 13.34 18.09
CA ILE A 253 -12.62 14.55 18.88
C ILE A 253 -13.29 15.77 18.25
N LEU A 254 -13.22 15.91 16.93
CA LEU A 254 -13.86 17.02 16.21
C LEU A 254 -15.39 16.94 16.27
N ILE A 255 -15.98 15.75 16.18
CA ILE A 255 -17.41 15.54 16.38
C ILE A 255 -17.80 15.93 17.80
N ALA A 256 -17.06 15.51 18.82
CA ALA A 256 -17.35 15.89 20.21
C ALA A 256 -17.30 17.41 20.42
N HIS A 257 -16.29 18.07 19.84
CA HIS A 257 -16.17 19.53 19.91
C HIS A 257 -17.31 20.24 19.19
N PHE A 258 -17.73 19.73 18.02
CA PHE A 258 -18.92 20.19 17.31
C PHE A 258 -20.19 20.05 18.16
N LEU A 259 -20.39 18.90 18.80
CA LEU A 259 -21.56 18.68 19.66
C LEU A 259 -21.57 19.64 20.84
N MET A 260 -20.44 19.86 21.52
CA MET A 260 -20.36 20.85 22.62
C MET A 260 -20.78 22.25 22.15
N GLY A 261 -20.24 22.72 21.03
CA GLY A 261 -20.62 24.02 20.47
C GLY A 261 -22.06 24.09 19.96
N ALA A 262 -22.64 22.95 19.57
CA ALA A 262 -24.00 22.88 19.08
C ALA A 262 -25.07 22.81 20.19
N TYR A 263 -24.77 22.10 21.29
CA TYR A 263 -25.71 21.86 22.39
C TYR A 263 -25.81 23.02 23.38
N GLU A 264 -24.71 23.71 23.65
CA GLU A 264 -24.70 24.83 24.59
C GLU A 264 -25.74 25.94 24.27
N PRO A 265 -25.85 26.46 23.02
CA PRO A 265 -26.87 27.46 22.70
C PRO A 265 -28.30 26.92 22.79
N LEU A 266 -28.52 25.62 22.58
CA LEU A 266 -29.84 24.99 22.76
C LEU A 266 -30.29 25.02 24.23
N PHE A 267 -29.38 24.75 25.16
CA PHE A 267 -29.67 24.81 26.60
C PHE A 267 -29.95 26.25 27.06
N LEU A 268 -29.13 27.21 26.63
CA LEU A 268 -29.35 28.63 26.96
C LEU A 268 -30.70 29.13 26.43
N MET A 269 -31.08 28.76 25.21
CA MET A 269 -32.40 29.11 24.68
C MET A 269 -33.53 28.51 25.53
N GLY A 270 -33.36 27.31 26.09
CA GLY A 270 -34.32 26.70 27.00
C GLY A 270 -34.41 27.36 28.38
N GLU A 271 -33.43 28.17 28.78
CA GLU A 271 -33.49 28.99 30.00
C GLU A 271 -34.11 30.38 29.75
N ILE A 272 -34.06 30.86 28.51
CA ILE A 272 -34.57 32.19 28.11
C ILE A 272 -36.07 32.14 27.76
N VAL A 273 -36.57 31.01 27.24
CA VAL A 273 -37.98 30.76 26.89
C VAL A 273 -38.75 30.25 28.11
#